data_AF-A0AAV4EP93-F1
#
_entry.id   AF-A0AAV4EP93-F1
#
_cell.length_a   1.000
_cell.length_b   1.000
_cell.length_c   1.000
_cell.angle_alpha   90.00
_cell.angle_beta   90.00
_cell.angle_gamma   90.00
#
_symmetry.space_group_name_H-M   'P 1'
#
loop_
_entity.id
_entity.type
_entity.pdbx_description
1 polymer ?
#
loop_
_entity_poly.entity_id
_entity_poly.type
_entity_poly.pdbx_seq_one_letter_code
_entity_poly.pdbx_strand_id
1 'polypeptide(L)'
;PHTIEEKSAEKPPPGFPGLETMLPLLLTAVNDGRLTIEDLVLRLHTNPRRIFNLPEQPDTYVEVDLDCKWTIPKAMPYSKSKWTPFAGMKVQGAVRRVVLRGEVAVIDGEVLAPPGQGLDVKSLPPPVSPPPQRPDPAAFPHLSVQIPIVNGLPTSEPPSPRKNVPFYAEKTVPAPRTPKLPDSGAPSAFVAESPEHGSREKTDVHRDFHASHAEMLRSAQASYPFVPVLGHPQQPLHHHIPGLTGHHVTSVSNFTRDQLSGLFNLASNYKHAVLKDRQLDHVLKGKVLASMFFELSTRTSCSFTAAMQRLGGSVVHFNETTSSTKKGETLEDSVSMMAGYSDVIVIRHSTPGAVQNASKTSRKPVINAGDGVGEHPTQALLDVFTIREEIGTVKNLTVTMVGDLKNGRTVHSLAKLLTLYNVNLRYVAIEGLDMPADIVELVASRGLSQEYFSTLEEALPDTDVVYMTRIQKERFTSLDDYNKACNKLILTPELMTLAKKRMVVMHPLPRVFEISPSIDTDPRAAYFRQAENGMYVRMALLALVLGKC
;
A
#
# COMPACT_ATOMS: atom_id res chain seq x y z
N PRO A 1 19.65 -20.27 -15.77
CA PRO A 1 20.86 -20.87 -15.16
C PRO A 1 20.82 -22.40 -15.30
N HIS A 2 21.97 -23.05 -15.25
CA HIS A 2 22.19 -24.49 -15.53
C HIS A 2 23.32 -24.99 -14.62
N THR A 3 23.34 -26.27 -14.22
CA THR A 3 24.01 -26.82 -13.00
C THR A 3 25.54 -27.04 -13.10
N ILE A 4 25.98 -28.28 -12.84
CA ILE A 4 27.24 -28.91 -13.20
C ILE A 4 26.91 -30.20 -13.98
N GLU A 5 25.89 -30.20 -14.87
CA GLU A 5 25.55 -31.33 -15.76
C GLU A 5 25.38 -30.98 -17.26
N GLU A 6 24.94 -29.76 -17.63
CA GLU A 6 24.27 -29.52 -18.92
C GLU A 6 25.09 -28.67 -19.92
N LYS A 7 26.00 -27.81 -19.46
CA LYS A 7 26.78 -26.88 -20.31
C LYS A 7 28.06 -27.44 -20.93
N SER A 8 28.57 -28.59 -20.49
CA SER A 8 29.61 -29.32 -21.27
C SER A 8 29.00 -30.27 -22.30
N ALA A 9 27.68 -30.46 -22.30
CA ALA A 9 27.02 -31.25 -23.33
C ALA A 9 27.20 -30.60 -24.72
N GLU A 10 27.22 -31.45 -25.75
CA GLU A 10 27.47 -31.08 -27.15
C GLU A 10 26.57 -29.95 -27.70
N LYS A 11 25.36 -29.80 -27.12
CA LYS A 11 24.42 -28.69 -27.42
C LYS A 11 24.02 -27.97 -26.12
N PRO A 12 24.87 -27.07 -25.59
CA PRO A 12 24.70 -26.54 -24.24
C PRO A 12 23.63 -25.43 -24.17
N PRO A 13 22.67 -25.51 -23.23
CA PRO A 13 21.54 -24.58 -23.17
C PRO A 13 21.95 -23.14 -22.76
N PRO A 14 21.19 -22.10 -23.17
CA PRO A 14 21.53 -20.70 -22.89
C PRO A 14 21.29 -20.28 -21.43
N GLY A 15 22.09 -19.34 -20.91
CA GLY A 15 21.98 -18.82 -19.53
C GLY A 15 23.31 -18.74 -18.79
N PHE A 16 23.33 -18.09 -17.62
CA PHE A 16 24.55 -17.71 -16.89
C PHE A 16 24.48 -18.14 -15.41
N PRO A 17 25.57 -18.64 -14.79
CA PRO A 17 25.66 -18.91 -13.34
C PRO A 17 25.90 -17.63 -12.54
N GLY A 18 25.63 -17.64 -11.23
CA GLY A 18 25.94 -16.50 -10.34
C GLY A 18 25.00 -15.29 -10.41
N LEU A 19 23.84 -15.41 -11.08
CA LEU A 19 22.83 -14.34 -11.18
C LEU A 19 22.31 -13.89 -9.79
N GLU A 20 22.11 -14.81 -8.84
CA GLU A 20 21.76 -14.50 -7.44
C GLU A 20 22.91 -13.86 -6.64
N THR A 21 24.17 -14.09 -7.00
CA THR A 21 25.34 -13.49 -6.30
C THR A 21 25.73 -12.12 -6.85
N MET A 22 25.28 -11.76 -8.06
CA MET A 22 25.64 -10.51 -8.74
C MET A 22 25.33 -9.26 -7.89
N LEU A 23 24.08 -9.11 -7.41
CA LEU A 23 23.69 -7.93 -6.64
C LEU A 23 24.37 -7.87 -5.25
N PRO A 24 24.42 -8.94 -4.43
CA PRO A 24 25.18 -8.94 -3.17
C PRO A 24 26.67 -8.54 -3.30
N LEU A 25 27.34 -8.97 -4.38
CA LEU A 25 28.74 -8.58 -4.63
C LEU A 25 28.88 -7.10 -5.01
N LEU A 26 27.92 -6.57 -5.79
CA LEU A 26 27.88 -5.14 -6.12
C LEU A 26 27.56 -4.29 -4.88
N LEU A 27 26.65 -4.73 -4.00
CA LEU A 27 26.37 -4.06 -2.73
C LEU A 27 27.59 -4.10 -1.79
N THR A 28 28.35 -5.21 -1.78
CA THR A 28 29.60 -5.30 -1.02
C THR A 28 30.61 -4.28 -1.55
N ALA A 29 30.75 -4.15 -2.88
CA ALA A 29 31.61 -3.15 -3.49
C ALA A 29 31.16 -1.69 -3.20
N VAL A 30 29.87 -1.44 -2.96
CA VAL A 30 29.39 -0.13 -2.48
C VAL A 30 29.80 0.12 -1.03
N ASN A 31 29.60 -0.87 -0.15
CA ASN A 31 30.03 -0.79 1.25
C ASN A 31 31.57 -0.62 1.38
N ASP A 32 32.34 -1.24 0.50
CA ASP A 32 33.80 -1.09 0.39
C ASP A 32 34.24 0.27 -0.19
N GLY A 33 33.30 1.17 -0.53
CA GLY A 33 33.57 2.50 -1.10
C GLY A 33 34.07 2.47 -2.55
N ARG A 34 33.89 1.35 -3.27
CA ARG A 34 34.40 1.14 -4.65
C ARG A 34 33.37 1.46 -5.74
N LEU A 35 32.11 1.64 -5.35
CA LEU A 35 30.95 2.05 -6.15
C LEU A 35 30.01 2.87 -5.25
N THR A 36 29.05 3.59 -5.82
CA THR A 36 27.93 4.18 -5.05
C THR A 36 26.60 3.44 -5.27
N ILE A 37 25.54 3.79 -4.52
CA ILE A 37 24.20 3.25 -4.80
C ILE A 37 23.67 3.79 -6.13
N GLU A 38 23.97 5.05 -6.45
CA GLU A 38 23.64 5.70 -7.72
C GLU A 38 24.36 4.99 -8.88
N ASP A 39 25.61 4.54 -8.70
CA ASP A 39 26.32 3.70 -9.69
C ASP A 39 25.55 2.40 -10.01
N LEU A 40 24.99 1.73 -8.99
CA LEU A 40 24.20 0.51 -9.14
C LEU A 40 22.85 0.79 -9.81
N VAL A 41 22.10 1.79 -9.31
CA VAL A 41 20.81 2.20 -9.88
C VAL A 41 20.98 2.63 -11.34
N LEU A 42 22.04 3.40 -11.63
CA LEU A 42 22.41 3.81 -12.97
C LEU A 42 22.64 2.59 -13.87
N ARG A 43 23.47 1.62 -13.47
CA ARG A 43 23.82 0.46 -14.30
C ARG A 43 22.72 -0.61 -14.44
N LEU A 44 21.93 -0.84 -13.39
CA LEU A 44 20.99 -1.98 -13.31
C LEU A 44 19.52 -1.64 -13.57
N HIS A 45 19.08 -0.41 -13.32
CA HIS A 45 17.71 0.03 -13.59
C HIS A 45 17.69 1.11 -14.66
N THR A 46 18.28 2.27 -14.35
CA THR A 46 18.07 3.50 -15.10
C THR A 46 18.56 3.33 -16.53
N ASN A 47 19.81 2.88 -16.71
CA ASN A 47 20.38 2.58 -18.02
C ASN A 47 19.53 1.59 -18.85
N PRO A 48 19.34 0.31 -18.43
CA PRO A 48 18.56 -0.67 -19.20
C PRO A 48 17.20 -0.17 -19.66
N ARG A 49 16.51 0.60 -18.82
CA ARG A 49 15.19 1.16 -19.13
C ARG A 49 15.18 2.01 -20.41
N ARG A 50 16.12 2.95 -20.59
CA ARG A 50 16.14 3.80 -21.81
C ARG A 50 16.59 3.02 -23.05
N ILE A 51 17.60 2.14 -22.95
CA ILE A 51 18.08 1.40 -24.14
C ILE A 51 17.00 0.49 -24.72
N PHE A 52 16.25 -0.21 -23.87
CA PHE A 52 15.16 -1.08 -24.31
C PHE A 52 13.81 -0.35 -24.41
N ASN A 53 13.81 1.00 -24.30
CA ASN A 53 12.63 1.87 -24.30
C ASN A 53 11.49 1.35 -23.40
N LEU A 54 11.84 0.87 -22.20
CA LEU A 54 10.89 0.31 -21.24
C LEU A 54 10.11 1.44 -20.54
N PRO A 55 8.80 1.24 -20.32
CA PRO A 55 7.97 2.23 -19.62
C PRO A 55 8.40 2.40 -18.15
N GLU A 56 7.90 3.46 -17.53
CA GLU A 56 7.88 3.60 -16.07
C GLU A 56 7.25 2.35 -15.45
N GLN A 57 7.90 1.78 -14.45
CA GLN A 57 7.36 0.69 -13.63
C GLN A 57 7.59 1.07 -12.16
N PRO A 58 6.87 2.09 -11.63
CA PRO A 58 7.14 2.64 -10.31
C PRO A 58 6.92 1.59 -9.21
N ASP A 59 6.00 0.66 -9.44
CA ASP A 59 5.70 -0.48 -8.58
C ASP A 59 6.69 -1.66 -8.77
N THR A 60 7.85 -1.43 -9.39
CA THR A 60 8.90 -2.44 -9.62
C THR A 60 10.23 -1.98 -9.05
N TYR A 61 10.59 -2.50 -7.87
CA TYR A 61 11.77 -2.08 -7.12
C TYR A 61 12.35 -3.23 -6.28
N VAL A 62 13.57 -3.03 -5.77
CA VAL A 62 14.27 -3.98 -4.90
C VAL A 62 14.67 -3.26 -3.62
N GLU A 63 14.19 -3.76 -2.48
CA GLU A 63 14.65 -3.31 -1.16
C GLU A 63 15.90 -4.09 -0.78
N VAL A 64 16.96 -3.36 -0.43
CA VAL A 64 18.24 -3.93 0.01
C VAL A 64 18.58 -3.43 1.41
N ASP A 65 19.13 -4.33 2.21
CA ASP A 65 19.71 -4.06 3.52
C ASP A 65 21.23 -4.07 3.35
N LEU A 66 21.85 -2.89 3.49
CA LEU A 66 23.28 -2.66 3.28
C LEU A 66 24.14 -3.10 4.47
N ASP A 67 23.55 -3.30 5.66
CA ASP A 67 24.26 -3.68 6.87
C ASP A 67 24.28 -5.20 7.09
N CYS A 68 23.38 -5.92 6.42
CA CYS A 68 23.30 -7.38 6.46
C CYS A 68 24.60 -8.04 5.94
N LYS A 69 25.37 -8.60 6.88
CA LYS A 69 26.60 -9.38 6.62
C LYS A 69 26.30 -10.87 6.60
N TRP A 70 26.71 -11.54 5.53
CA TRP A 70 26.52 -12.99 5.36
C TRP A 70 27.67 -13.61 4.57
N THR A 71 27.62 -14.92 4.34
CA THR A 71 28.66 -15.66 3.59
C THR A 71 27.98 -16.44 2.46
N ILE A 72 28.51 -16.32 1.24
CA ILE A 72 27.94 -16.97 0.07
C ILE A 72 28.06 -18.51 0.23
N PRO A 73 26.95 -19.27 0.18
CA PRO A 73 26.98 -20.73 0.29
C PRO A 73 27.61 -21.39 -0.95
N LYS A 74 27.98 -22.66 -0.84
CA LYS A 74 28.50 -23.46 -1.97
C LYS A 74 27.54 -23.52 -3.17
N ALA A 75 26.23 -23.46 -2.89
CA ALA A 75 25.15 -23.44 -3.87
C ALA A 75 24.10 -22.41 -3.44
N MET A 76 23.68 -21.54 -4.36
CA MET A 76 22.58 -20.59 -4.09
C MET A 76 21.21 -21.30 -4.13
N PRO A 77 20.20 -20.86 -3.34
CA PRO A 77 18.96 -21.62 -3.15
C PRO A 77 18.14 -21.78 -4.44
N TYR A 78 17.85 -20.69 -5.15
CA TYR A 78 16.96 -20.68 -6.31
C TYR A 78 17.71 -20.99 -7.61
N SER A 79 19.03 -20.85 -7.59
CA SER A 79 19.84 -21.06 -8.77
C SER A 79 19.76 -22.48 -9.27
N LYS A 80 19.19 -22.63 -10.47
CA LYS A 80 19.42 -23.81 -11.33
C LYS A 80 20.90 -24.04 -11.64
N SER A 81 21.82 -23.16 -11.24
CA SER A 81 23.26 -23.45 -11.31
C SER A 81 23.80 -24.26 -10.14
N LYS A 82 23.22 -24.22 -8.93
CA LYS A 82 23.65 -25.04 -7.77
C LYS A 82 25.16 -25.01 -7.44
N TRP A 83 25.88 -24.02 -7.96
CA TRP A 83 27.27 -23.69 -7.66
C TRP A 83 27.48 -22.18 -7.82
N THR A 84 28.57 -21.67 -7.25
CA THR A 84 29.04 -20.30 -7.48
C THR A 84 30.55 -20.20 -7.21
N PRO A 85 31.33 -19.46 -8.03
CA PRO A 85 32.76 -19.29 -7.79
C PRO A 85 33.07 -18.45 -6.54
N PHE A 86 32.05 -17.78 -5.97
CA PHE A 86 32.17 -16.92 -4.79
C PHE A 86 31.87 -17.66 -3.47
N ALA A 87 31.78 -18.99 -3.50
CA ALA A 87 31.48 -19.81 -2.32
C ALA A 87 32.48 -19.58 -1.17
N GLY A 88 31.98 -19.31 0.03
CA GLY A 88 32.79 -18.98 1.21
C GLY A 88 33.23 -17.51 1.29
N MET A 89 32.97 -16.68 0.27
CA MET A 89 33.21 -15.25 0.32
C MET A 89 32.22 -14.58 1.29
N LYS A 90 32.74 -13.77 2.20
CA LYS A 90 31.93 -12.88 3.05
C LYS A 90 31.47 -11.68 2.21
N VAL A 91 30.20 -11.34 2.34
CA VAL A 91 29.56 -10.24 1.62
C VAL A 91 28.73 -9.40 2.59
N GLN A 92 28.57 -8.13 2.23
CA GLN A 92 27.74 -7.18 2.96
C GLN A 92 26.75 -6.54 1.97
N GLY A 93 25.47 -6.52 2.35
CA GLY A 93 24.38 -6.26 1.42
C GLY A 93 23.55 -7.52 1.16
N ALA A 94 22.26 -7.46 1.46
CA ALA A 94 21.29 -8.52 1.18
C ALA A 94 20.00 -7.95 0.57
N VAL A 95 19.34 -8.73 -0.28
CA VAL A 95 18.01 -8.38 -0.80
C VAL A 95 16.96 -8.71 0.25
N ARG A 96 16.24 -7.69 0.75
CA ARG A 96 15.13 -7.85 1.70
C ARG A 96 13.79 -8.03 1.01
N ARG A 97 13.57 -7.36 -0.12
CA ARG A 97 12.34 -7.50 -0.89
C ARG A 97 12.60 -7.30 -2.38
N VAL A 98 11.89 -8.06 -3.21
CA VAL A 98 11.74 -7.75 -4.63
C VAL A 98 10.26 -7.54 -4.89
N VAL A 99 9.91 -6.38 -5.45
CA VAL A 99 8.54 -6.05 -5.89
C VAL A 99 8.56 -5.93 -7.41
N LEU A 100 7.66 -6.62 -8.09
CA LEU A 100 7.51 -6.63 -9.55
C LEU A 100 6.07 -6.22 -9.89
N ARG A 101 5.83 -5.03 -10.43
CA ARG A 101 4.48 -4.53 -10.79
C ARG A 101 3.48 -4.59 -9.62
N GLY A 102 3.91 -4.19 -8.43
CA GLY A 102 3.14 -4.29 -7.19
C GLY A 102 3.09 -5.70 -6.58
N GLU A 103 3.68 -6.71 -7.22
CA GLU A 103 3.81 -8.06 -6.67
C GLU A 103 5.09 -8.21 -5.85
N VAL A 104 4.99 -8.35 -4.52
CA VAL A 104 6.11 -8.92 -3.74
C VAL A 104 6.42 -10.32 -4.27
N ALA A 105 7.57 -10.44 -4.94
CA ALA A 105 8.06 -11.65 -5.57
C ALA A 105 9.10 -12.38 -4.72
N VAL A 106 9.80 -11.65 -3.85
CA VAL A 106 10.76 -12.18 -2.87
C VAL A 106 10.63 -11.36 -1.57
N ILE A 107 10.70 -12.00 -0.40
CA ILE A 107 10.86 -11.33 0.89
C ILE A 107 11.82 -12.11 1.81
N ASP A 108 12.75 -11.42 2.46
CA ASP A 108 13.75 -11.97 3.39
C ASP A 108 14.49 -13.24 2.93
N GLY A 109 14.65 -13.38 1.61
CA GLY A 109 15.29 -14.52 0.97
C GLY A 109 14.33 -15.62 0.50
N GLU A 110 13.04 -15.57 0.80
CA GLU A 110 12.02 -16.49 0.29
C GLU A 110 11.37 -15.97 -1.00
N VAL A 111 11.30 -16.81 -2.05
CA VAL A 111 10.61 -16.49 -3.31
C VAL A 111 9.12 -16.79 -3.16
N LEU A 112 8.29 -15.74 -3.21
CA LEU A 112 6.83 -15.81 -3.13
C LEU A 112 6.14 -15.83 -4.51
N ALA A 113 6.85 -15.43 -5.57
CA ALA A 113 6.33 -15.51 -6.93
C ALA A 113 6.28 -16.97 -7.44
N PRO A 114 5.19 -17.42 -8.09
CA PRO A 114 5.18 -18.70 -8.77
C PRO A 114 6.20 -18.70 -9.93
N PRO A 115 6.82 -19.85 -10.27
CA PRO A 115 7.75 -19.94 -11.39
C PRO A 115 7.11 -19.45 -12.70
N GLY A 116 7.72 -18.43 -13.31
CA GLY A 116 7.22 -17.86 -14.56
C GLY A 116 7.25 -18.87 -15.71
N GLN A 117 6.09 -19.09 -16.34
CA GLN A 117 5.96 -19.84 -17.58
C GLN A 117 5.99 -18.91 -18.80
N GLY A 118 6.57 -19.37 -19.91
CA GLY A 118 6.62 -18.65 -21.17
C GLY A 118 6.30 -19.57 -22.34
N LEU A 119 5.45 -19.10 -23.25
CA LEU A 119 5.14 -19.73 -24.54
C LEU A 119 5.77 -18.88 -25.65
N ASP A 120 6.18 -19.52 -26.75
CA ASP A 120 6.59 -18.75 -27.94
C ASP A 120 5.34 -18.14 -28.59
N VAL A 121 5.15 -16.84 -28.38
CA VAL A 121 4.03 -16.07 -28.95
C VAL A 121 4.02 -16.07 -30.48
N LYS A 122 5.09 -16.52 -31.16
CA LYS A 122 5.10 -16.74 -32.62
C LYS A 122 4.36 -18.00 -33.06
N SER A 123 4.05 -18.94 -32.16
CA SER A 123 3.36 -20.20 -32.48
C SER A 123 1.86 -20.18 -32.16
N LEU A 124 1.29 -19.03 -31.79
CA LEU A 124 -0.12 -18.90 -31.44
C LEU A 124 -0.95 -18.42 -32.64
N PRO A 125 -2.07 -19.10 -32.99
CA PRO A 125 -2.99 -18.60 -34.01
C PRO A 125 -3.78 -17.38 -33.50
N PRO A 126 -4.28 -16.51 -34.40
CA PRO A 126 -5.04 -15.32 -34.01
C PRO A 126 -6.39 -15.67 -33.36
N PRO A 127 -6.88 -14.88 -32.39
CA PRO A 127 -8.12 -15.15 -31.68
C PRO A 127 -9.35 -14.97 -32.57
N VAL A 128 -10.36 -15.83 -32.39
CA VAL A 128 -11.63 -15.79 -33.13
C VAL A 128 -12.71 -15.13 -32.27
N SER A 129 -13.30 -14.05 -32.77
CA SER A 129 -14.42 -13.35 -32.11
C SER A 129 -15.75 -14.12 -32.27
N PRO A 130 -16.58 -14.24 -31.22
CA PRO A 130 -17.92 -14.82 -31.34
C PRO A 130 -18.90 -13.86 -32.03
N PRO A 131 -19.94 -14.38 -32.72
CA PRO A 131 -20.95 -13.54 -33.38
C PRO A 131 -21.95 -12.94 -32.37
N PRO A 132 -22.55 -11.76 -32.68
CA PRO A 132 -23.50 -11.09 -31.79
C PRO A 132 -24.87 -11.80 -31.75
N GLN A 133 -25.44 -11.92 -30.54
CA GLN A 133 -26.80 -12.40 -30.32
C GLN A 133 -27.84 -11.29 -30.58
N ARG A 134 -29.07 -11.67 -30.98
CA ARG A 134 -30.21 -10.74 -31.09
C ARG A 134 -31.04 -10.72 -29.80
N PRO A 135 -31.65 -9.58 -29.41
CA PRO A 135 -32.60 -9.53 -28.30
C PRO A 135 -33.90 -10.29 -28.56
N ASP A 136 -34.57 -10.68 -27.48
CA ASP A 136 -35.82 -11.45 -27.46
C ASP A 136 -37.06 -10.51 -27.51
N PRO A 137 -38.09 -10.73 -28.37
CA PRO A 137 -39.16 -9.75 -28.59
C PRO A 137 -40.19 -9.58 -27.44
N ALA A 138 -40.20 -10.44 -26.44
CA ALA A 138 -41.34 -10.60 -25.51
C ALA A 138 -41.41 -9.61 -24.32
N ALA A 139 -40.54 -8.60 -24.25
CA ALA A 139 -40.22 -7.90 -22.99
C ALA A 139 -40.58 -6.40 -22.91
N PHE A 140 -41.70 -5.95 -23.50
CA PHE A 140 -42.20 -4.57 -23.31
C PHE A 140 -43.73 -4.50 -23.11
N PRO A 141 -44.25 -3.80 -22.07
CA PRO A 141 -45.67 -3.54 -21.92
C PRO A 141 -46.16 -2.43 -22.86
N HIS A 142 -47.39 -2.55 -23.36
CA HIS A 142 -47.98 -1.56 -24.25
C HIS A 142 -48.25 -0.22 -23.56
N LEU A 143 -47.69 0.86 -24.10
CA LEU A 143 -48.10 2.25 -23.86
C LEU A 143 -48.51 2.88 -25.19
N SER A 144 -49.81 3.12 -25.37
CA SER A 144 -50.41 3.60 -26.62
C SER A 144 -50.59 5.12 -26.63
N VAL A 145 -50.02 5.80 -27.62
CA VAL A 145 -50.33 7.19 -27.95
C VAL A 145 -50.55 7.30 -29.47
N GLN A 146 -51.66 7.91 -29.88
CA GLN A 146 -51.99 8.17 -31.28
C GLN A 146 -51.77 9.65 -31.60
N ILE A 147 -51.04 9.95 -32.69
CA ILE A 147 -51.02 11.27 -33.36
C ILE A 147 -51.07 11.02 -34.89
N PRO A 148 -51.76 11.85 -35.70
CA PRO A 148 -52.15 11.46 -37.06
C PRO A 148 -51.06 11.58 -38.13
N ILE A 149 -51.26 10.85 -39.24
CA ILE A 149 -50.43 10.92 -40.45
C ILE A 149 -50.88 12.11 -41.32
N VAL A 150 -49.93 12.90 -41.81
CA VAL A 150 -50.12 13.86 -42.90
C VAL A 150 -49.20 13.46 -44.07
N ASN A 151 -49.75 13.31 -45.26
CA ASN A 151 -49.01 12.90 -46.45
C ASN A 151 -48.42 14.12 -47.19
N GLY A 152 -47.12 14.06 -47.55
CA GLY A 152 -46.47 15.09 -48.36
C GLY A 152 -45.01 14.73 -48.73
N LEU A 153 -44.81 14.23 -49.95
CA LEU A 153 -43.51 14.23 -50.63
C LEU A 153 -43.21 15.64 -51.23
N PRO A 154 -42.00 15.94 -51.76
CA PRO A 154 -40.81 15.10 -51.93
C PRO A 154 -39.48 15.74 -51.43
N THR A 155 -38.36 15.01 -51.46
CA THR A 155 -37.19 15.25 -52.36
C THR A 155 -35.89 14.56 -51.90
N SER A 156 -35.16 13.99 -52.86
CA SER A 156 -33.71 13.73 -52.93
C SER A 156 -32.90 13.36 -51.66
N GLU A 157 -32.41 12.11 -51.62
CA GLU A 157 -30.96 11.89 -51.47
C GLU A 157 -30.26 12.42 -52.75
N PRO A 158 -29.07 13.04 -52.65
CA PRO A 158 -27.82 12.27 -52.74
C PRO A 158 -26.66 12.91 -51.91
N PRO A 159 -25.37 12.63 -52.19
CA PRO A 159 -24.61 11.47 -51.70
C PRO A 159 -23.52 11.86 -50.68
N SER A 160 -22.76 10.89 -50.17
CA SER A 160 -21.68 11.11 -49.19
C SER A 160 -20.56 12.06 -49.66
N PRO A 161 -20.22 13.13 -48.89
CA PRO A 161 -19.07 13.99 -49.18
C PRO A 161 -17.82 13.60 -48.36
N ARG A 162 -16.87 12.89 -48.98
CA ARG A 162 -15.45 13.10 -48.66
C ARG A 162 -15.00 14.38 -49.38
N LYS A 163 -14.51 15.38 -48.64
CA LYS A 163 -14.07 16.72 -49.12
C LYS A 163 -15.25 17.57 -49.63
N ASN A 164 -15.41 18.85 -49.28
CA ASN A 164 -14.44 19.94 -49.36
C ASN A 164 -14.81 21.11 -48.42
N VAL A 165 -13.81 21.93 -48.07
CA VAL A 165 -14.00 23.32 -47.62
C VAL A 165 -13.41 24.24 -48.69
N PRO A 166 -14.18 25.19 -49.25
CA PRO A 166 -13.67 26.39 -49.92
C PRO A 166 -13.83 27.62 -49.01
N PHE A 167 -13.00 28.66 -49.04
CA PHE A 167 -11.74 28.95 -49.75
C PHE A 167 -10.95 29.91 -48.82
N TYR A 168 -9.62 30.04 -48.89
CA TYR A 168 -8.97 30.98 -49.81
C TYR A 168 -7.42 30.83 -49.83
N ALA A 169 -6.83 31.33 -50.92
CA ALA A 169 -5.46 31.87 -51.03
C ALA A 169 -4.21 30.97 -50.77
N GLU A 170 -3.68 30.49 -51.90
CA GLU A 170 -2.28 30.69 -52.38
C GLU A 170 -1.08 29.81 -51.95
N LYS A 171 -0.36 29.36 -53.01
CA LYS A 171 1.10 29.27 -53.18
C LYS A 171 1.91 28.18 -52.44
N THR A 172 1.64 26.94 -52.87
CA THR A 172 2.62 26.01 -53.48
C THR A 172 4.06 25.92 -52.94
N VAL A 173 4.43 24.76 -52.41
CA VAL A 173 5.82 24.22 -52.38
C VAL A 173 5.80 22.74 -52.81
N PRO A 174 6.66 22.27 -53.75
CA PRO A 174 6.67 20.90 -54.23
C PRO A 174 7.54 19.93 -53.41
N ALA A 175 7.42 18.63 -53.69
CA ALA A 175 7.93 17.51 -52.88
C ALA A 175 9.46 17.25 -52.97
N PRO A 176 10.07 16.64 -51.93
CA PRO A 176 11.51 16.38 -51.88
C PRO A 176 11.97 15.20 -52.75
N ARG A 177 13.22 15.27 -53.22
CA ARG A 177 14.02 14.13 -53.73
C ARG A 177 15.42 14.14 -53.10
N THR A 178 16.11 13.01 -53.22
CA THR A 178 17.35 12.64 -52.50
C THR A 178 18.60 13.46 -52.89
N PRO A 179 19.63 13.51 -52.02
CA PRO A 179 20.60 14.61 -52.01
C PRO A 179 21.82 14.44 -52.93
N LYS A 180 22.47 15.57 -53.24
CA LYS A 180 23.89 15.68 -53.62
C LYS A 180 24.51 16.93 -52.99
N LEU A 181 25.78 16.81 -52.59
CA LEU A 181 26.71 17.91 -52.27
C LEU A 181 27.51 18.29 -53.54
N PRO A 182 28.36 19.35 -53.57
CA PRO A 182 28.57 20.46 -52.61
C PRO A 182 28.54 21.87 -53.26
N ASP A 183 29.00 22.88 -52.50
CA ASP A 183 30.03 23.89 -52.89
C ASP A 183 29.73 25.38 -53.18
N SER A 184 30.63 26.20 -52.60
CA SER A 184 31.14 27.53 -53.03
C SER A 184 30.32 28.84 -52.86
N GLY A 185 31.01 29.88 -52.35
CA GLY A 185 30.64 31.32 -52.36
C GLY A 185 29.63 31.78 -51.30
N ALA A 186 29.80 32.85 -50.48
CA ALA A 186 30.82 33.91 -50.35
C ALA A 186 31.05 34.81 -51.58
N PRO A 187 31.40 36.12 -51.43
CA PRO A 187 31.69 36.93 -50.23
C PRO A 187 30.56 38.00 -50.00
N SER A 188 30.69 39.18 -49.38
CA SER A 188 31.75 39.97 -48.68
C SER A 188 31.03 40.87 -47.64
N ALA A 189 31.39 40.90 -46.36
CA ALA A 189 32.51 41.63 -45.73
C ALA A 189 32.30 43.14 -45.51
N PHE A 190 32.43 43.58 -44.25
CA PHE A 190 32.98 44.88 -43.84
C PHE A 190 33.78 44.70 -42.53
N VAL A 191 34.79 45.55 -42.31
CA VAL A 191 36.00 45.27 -41.52
C VAL A 191 36.52 46.58 -40.88
N ALA A 192 37.17 46.63 -39.70
CA ALA A 192 37.55 45.55 -38.76
C ALA A 192 36.71 45.59 -37.45
N GLU A 193 37.16 45.67 -36.18
CA GLU A 193 38.47 45.89 -35.52
C GLU A 193 38.69 44.92 -34.33
N SER A 194 39.87 44.95 -33.71
CA SER A 194 40.32 44.10 -32.58
C SER A 194 41.52 44.78 -31.90
N PRO A 195 41.75 44.65 -30.58
CA PRO A 195 42.00 43.36 -29.90
C PRO A 195 41.15 43.21 -28.59
N GLU A 196 41.40 42.34 -27.58
CA GLU A 196 42.59 41.56 -27.20
C GLU A 196 42.26 40.26 -26.41
N HIS A 197 43.20 39.76 -25.60
CA HIS A 197 43.17 38.52 -24.80
C HIS A 197 42.01 38.40 -23.79
N GLY A 198 41.44 37.18 -23.62
CA GLY A 198 40.44 36.92 -22.57
C GLY A 198 39.80 35.52 -22.50
N SER A 199 40.61 34.46 -22.35
CA SER A 199 40.26 33.10 -21.83
C SER A 199 38.78 32.59 -21.83
N ARG A 200 38.51 31.60 -22.69
CA ARG A 200 37.61 30.42 -22.50
C ARG A 200 36.16 30.59 -21.99
N GLU A 201 35.24 30.54 -22.95
CA GLU A 201 34.19 29.49 -23.07
C GLU A 201 33.27 29.13 -21.88
N LYS A 202 32.09 29.76 -21.93
CA LYS A 202 30.75 29.12 -21.80
C LYS A 202 30.54 28.07 -22.93
N THR A 203 29.62 27.09 -22.94
CA THR A 203 28.50 26.66 -22.05
C THR A 203 27.97 25.28 -22.47
N ASP A 204 27.40 24.51 -21.52
CA ASP A 204 26.23 23.60 -21.64
C ASP A 204 26.18 22.38 -22.61
N VAL A 205 25.13 21.57 -22.35
CA VAL A 205 24.30 20.75 -23.28
C VAL A 205 24.40 19.20 -23.21
N HIS A 206 23.46 18.64 -22.43
CA HIS A 206 22.70 17.37 -22.62
C HIS A 206 23.29 15.94 -22.60
N ARG A 207 22.56 15.10 -21.83
CA ARG A 207 22.03 13.74 -22.12
C ARG A 207 22.92 12.48 -22.14
N ASP A 208 22.55 11.61 -21.21
CA ASP A 208 22.11 10.22 -21.42
C ASP A 208 23.04 9.16 -22.07
N PHE A 209 23.59 8.32 -21.16
CA PHE A 209 23.44 6.84 -21.15
C PHE A 209 24.21 5.95 -22.19
N HIS A 210 24.98 5.01 -21.60
CA HIS A 210 24.79 3.53 -21.69
C HIS A 210 25.22 2.72 -22.94
N ALA A 211 26.10 1.72 -22.74
CA ALA A 211 25.97 0.32 -23.23
C ALA A 211 27.12 -0.58 -22.71
N SER A 212 26.84 -1.86 -22.40
CA SER A 212 27.82 -2.95 -22.23
C SER A 212 28.13 -3.60 -23.60
N HIS A 213 29.23 -4.30 -23.89
CA HIS A 213 29.97 -5.35 -23.16
C HIS A 213 29.14 -6.61 -22.86
N ALA A 214 28.80 -7.35 -23.92
CA ALA A 214 27.96 -8.56 -23.86
C ALA A 214 28.43 -9.67 -24.82
N GLU A 215 29.71 -10.06 -24.71
CA GLU A 215 30.20 -11.32 -25.28
C GLU A 215 30.66 -12.27 -24.16
N MET A 216 30.69 -13.57 -24.47
CA MET A 216 31.20 -14.66 -23.64
C MET A 216 30.55 -14.84 -22.24
N LEU A 217 29.62 -15.79 -22.15
CA LEU A 217 29.84 -17.00 -21.32
C LEU A 217 28.80 -18.10 -21.63
N ARG A 218 29.18 -19.02 -22.53
CA ARG A 218 28.64 -20.40 -22.62
C ARG A 218 29.71 -21.37 -22.09
N SER A 219 29.34 -22.66 -21.94
CA SER A 219 30.11 -23.69 -21.20
C SER A 219 30.18 -23.41 -19.68
N ALA A 220 30.59 -24.31 -18.76
CA ALA A 220 30.95 -25.74 -18.86
C ALA A 220 30.59 -26.46 -17.53
N GLN A 221 30.31 -27.76 -17.53
CA GLN A 221 29.62 -28.51 -16.45
C GLN A 221 29.69 -30.07 -16.54
N ALA A 222 30.17 -30.80 -15.50
CA ALA A 222 29.92 -32.24 -15.21
C ALA A 222 30.40 -32.63 -13.75
N SER A 223 29.82 -33.51 -12.91
CA SER A 223 28.43 -34.00 -12.67
C SER A 223 28.37 -34.97 -11.44
N TYR A 224 27.17 -35.48 -11.04
CA TYR A 224 26.87 -36.66 -10.17
C TYR A 224 26.68 -36.46 -8.62
N PRO A 225 26.15 -37.45 -7.84
CA PRO A 225 24.75 -37.91 -7.86
C PRO A 225 24.10 -37.99 -6.44
N PHE A 226 22.80 -38.34 -6.34
CA PHE A 226 22.02 -38.39 -5.09
C PHE A 226 21.27 -39.74 -4.89
N VAL A 227 21.04 -40.16 -3.64
CA VAL A 227 20.31 -41.40 -3.27
C VAL A 227 18.93 -41.03 -2.68
N PRO A 228 17.81 -41.59 -3.19
CA PRO A 228 16.47 -41.16 -2.79
C PRO A 228 15.98 -41.84 -1.49
N VAL A 229 15.25 -41.07 -0.69
CA VAL A 229 14.36 -41.57 0.38
C VAL A 229 12.92 -41.25 -0.01
N LEU A 230 12.00 -42.20 0.15
CA LEU A 230 10.58 -42.05 -0.22
C LEU A 230 9.86 -41.04 0.69
N GLY A 231 9.01 -40.21 0.09
CA GLY A 231 8.38 -39.08 0.77
C GLY A 231 7.08 -39.40 1.51
N HIS A 232 6.75 -38.54 2.48
CA HIS A 232 5.39 -38.39 3.02
C HIS A 232 4.74 -37.11 2.47
N PRO A 233 3.39 -37.03 2.39
CA PRO A 233 2.70 -35.83 1.92
C PRO A 233 2.90 -34.67 2.91
N GLN A 234 3.40 -33.53 2.44
CA GLN A 234 3.46 -32.31 3.26
C GLN A 234 2.08 -31.66 3.37
N GLN A 235 1.72 -31.27 4.58
CA GLN A 235 0.52 -30.49 4.90
C GLN A 235 0.77 -28.98 4.66
N PRO A 236 -0.28 -28.16 4.45
CA PRO A 236 -0.12 -26.71 4.26
C PRO A 236 0.50 -26.00 5.48
N LEU A 237 1.29 -24.96 5.22
CA LEU A 237 2.01 -24.18 6.21
C LEU A 237 1.10 -23.19 6.96
N HIS A 238 0.53 -23.64 8.07
CA HIS A 238 -0.25 -22.80 8.99
C HIS A 238 0.58 -21.68 9.64
N HIS A 239 0.21 -20.42 9.41
CA HIS A 239 0.81 -19.26 10.09
C HIS A 239 0.25 -19.09 11.52
N HIS A 240 0.56 -20.03 12.40
CA HIS A 240 0.02 -20.06 13.76
C HIS A 240 0.70 -19.03 14.70
N ILE A 241 0.23 -17.78 14.67
CA ILE A 241 0.62 -16.77 15.68
C ILE A 241 0.07 -17.19 17.06
N PRO A 242 0.91 -17.38 18.10
CA PRO A 242 0.43 -17.75 19.42
C PRO A 242 -0.45 -16.66 20.07
N GLY A 243 -1.50 -17.08 20.78
CA GLY A 243 -2.24 -16.23 21.72
C GLY A 243 -3.26 -15.24 21.16
N LEU A 244 -3.66 -15.33 19.88
CA LEU A 244 -4.78 -14.55 19.33
C LEU A 244 -6.01 -15.40 18.97
N THR A 245 -5.83 -16.64 18.52
CA THR A 245 -6.94 -17.53 18.18
C THR A 245 -7.82 -17.80 19.40
N GLY A 246 -9.15 -17.62 19.26
CA GLY A 246 -10.12 -17.77 20.34
C GLY A 246 -10.17 -16.63 21.36
N HIS A 247 -9.28 -15.65 21.30
CA HIS A 247 -9.17 -14.59 22.31
C HIS A 247 -10.05 -13.37 21.97
N HIS A 248 -10.53 -12.68 23.02
CA HIS A 248 -11.22 -11.39 22.86
C HIS A 248 -10.22 -10.25 22.61
N VAL A 249 -10.64 -9.25 21.85
CA VAL A 249 -9.84 -8.08 21.44
C VAL A 249 -10.53 -6.83 21.99
N THR A 250 -10.36 -6.57 23.28
CA THR A 250 -11.09 -5.53 24.02
C THR A 250 -10.30 -4.24 24.20
N SER A 251 -8.97 -4.34 24.36
CA SER A 251 -8.03 -3.23 24.53
C SER A 251 -6.79 -3.46 23.67
N VAL A 252 -6.05 -2.40 23.34
CA VAL A 252 -4.73 -2.52 22.70
C VAL A 252 -3.72 -3.26 23.59
N SER A 253 -3.96 -3.27 24.91
CA SER A 253 -3.18 -4.02 25.90
C SER A 253 -3.26 -5.55 25.72
N ASN A 254 -4.15 -6.05 24.84
CA ASN A 254 -4.21 -7.46 24.48
C ASN A 254 -3.10 -7.90 23.49
N PHE A 255 -2.29 -6.97 22.95
CA PHE A 255 -1.30 -7.27 21.91
C PHE A 255 0.15 -7.16 22.40
N THR A 256 0.96 -8.16 22.06
CA THR A 256 2.42 -8.11 22.13
C THR A 256 3.02 -7.62 20.81
N ARG A 257 4.28 -7.15 20.84
CA ARG A 257 5.01 -6.66 19.67
C ARG A 257 5.09 -7.68 18.52
N ASP A 258 5.21 -8.96 18.83
CA ASP A 258 5.36 -10.03 17.83
C ASP A 258 4.01 -10.42 17.21
N GLN A 259 2.94 -10.42 18.02
CA GLN A 259 1.56 -10.54 17.52
C GLN A 259 1.19 -9.40 16.57
N LEU A 260 1.61 -8.17 16.87
CA LEU A 260 1.46 -7.04 15.94
C LEU A 260 2.26 -7.25 14.65
N SER A 261 3.50 -7.72 14.74
CA SER A 261 4.34 -7.97 13.58
C SER A 261 3.69 -8.95 12.60
N GLY A 262 3.23 -10.11 13.10
CA GLY A 262 2.56 -11.10 12.28
C GLY A 262 1.17 -10.66 11.78
N LEU A 263 0.39 -9.94 12.60
CA LEU A 263 -0.89 -9.37 12.18
C LEU A 263 -0.72 -8.35 11.05
N PHE A 264 0.29 -7.49 11.12
CA PHE A 264 0.61 -6.53 10.06
C PHE A 264 1.17 -7.21 8.81
N ASN A 265 1.96 -8.28 8.95
CA ASN A 265 2.44 -9.05 7.79
C ASN A 265 1.27 -9.76 7.08
N LEU A 266 0.33 -10.36 7.81
CA LEU A 266 -0.89 -10.93 7.24
C LEU A 266 -1.81 -9.87 6.61
N ALA A 267 -1.93 -8.69 7.23
CA ALA A 267 -2.68 -7.56 6.65
C ALA A 267 -2.06 -7.09 5.33
N SER A 268 -0.73 -6.97 5.26
CA SER A 268 -0.03 -6.64 4.01
C SER A 268 -0.20 -7.75 2.96
N ASN A 269 -0.16 -9.02 3.34
CA ASN A 269 -0.46 -10.14 2.41
C ASN A 269 -1.89 -10.07 1.84
N TYR A 270 -2.90 -9.77 2.67
CA TYR A 270 -4.27 -9.60 2.21
C TYR A 270 -4.47 -8.33 1.35
N LYS A 271 -3.78 -7.22 1.67
CA LYS A 271 -3.73 -6.02 0.83
C LYS A 271 -3.20 -6.37 -0.56
N HIS A 272 -2.02 -7.00 -0.63
CA HIS A 272 -1.44 -7.44 -1.90
C HIS A 272 -2.32 -8.43 -2.65
N ALA A 273 -3.01 -9.36 -1.97
CA ALA A 273 -3.92 -10.30 -2.64
C ALA A 273 -5.15 -9.60 -3.24
N VAL A 274 -5.78 -8.68 -2.50
CA VAL A 274 -6.95 -7.92 -2.97
C VAL A 274 -6.61 -6.98 -4.11
N LEU A 275 -5.46 -6.29 -4.07
CA LEU A 275 -5.00 -5.40 -5.15
C LEU A 275 -4.61 -6.14 -6.45
N LYS A 276 -4.63 -7.47 -6.43
CA LYS A 276 -4.34 -8.36 -7.58
C LYS A 276 -5.56 -9.23 -7.95
N ASP A 277 -6.75 -8.85 -7.49
CA ASP A 277 -8.02 -9.58 -7.66
C ASP A 277 -8.00 -11.07 -7.24
N ARG A 278 -7.08 -11.45 -6.33
CA ARG A 278 -6.99 -12.82 -5.83
C ARG A 278 -8.13 -13.10 -4.84
N GLN A 279 -8.89 -14.17 -5.11
CA GLN A 279 -10.00 -14.57 -4.26
C GLN A 279 -9.49 -15.17 -2.92
N LEU A 280 -10.03 -14.67 -1.81
CA LEU A 280 -9.73 -15.12 -0.45
C LEU A 280 -10.98 -15.76 0.22
N ASP A 281 -12.01 -16.09 -0.57
CA ASP A 281 -13.32 -16.60 -0.13
C ASP A 281 -13.27 -17.97 0.58
N HIS A 282 -12.10 -18.61 0.60
CA HIS A 282 -11.83 -19.88 1.25
C HIS A 282 -11.39 -19.74 2.71
N VAL A 283 -10.85 -18.58 3.11
CA VAL A 283 -10.20 -18.40 4.43
C VAL A 283 -11.19 -18.53 5.58
N LEU A 284 -12.29 -17.78 5.52
CA LEU A 284 -13.37 -17.77 6.51
C LEU A 284 -14.67 -18.38 5.95
N LYS A 285 -14.55 -19.29 4.96
CA LYS A 285 -15.71 -19.90 4.30
C LYS A 285 -16.62 -20.59 5.30
N GLY A 286 -17.89 -20.19 5.33
CA GLY A 286 -18.89 -20.71 6.26
C GLY A 286 -18.75 -20.21 7.71
N LYS A 287 -17.89 -19.22 7.99
CA LYS A 287 -17.84 -18.53 9.28
C LYS A 287 -18.80 -17.35 9.30
N VAL A 288 -19.37 -17.07 10.47
CA VAL A 288 -20.40 -16.03 10.65
C VAL A 288 -19.92 -14.95 11.64
N LEU A 289 -20.01 -13.68 11.24
CA LEU A 289 -19.72 -12.52 12.08
C LEU A 289 -21.02 -11.88 12.58
N ALA A 290 -21.16 -11.73 13.90
CA ALA A 290 -22.23 -10.91 14.50
C ALA A 290 -21.77 -9.44 14.58
N SER A 291 -22.48 -8.54 13.91
CA SER A 291 -22.17 -7.10 13.85
C SER A 291 -23.14 -6.33 14.74
N MET A 292 -22.70 -5.96 15.95
CA MET A 292 -23.52 -5.34 17.01
C MET A 292 -23.10 -3.89 17.25
N PHE A 293 -23.81 -2.96 16.62
CA PHE A 293 -23.51 -1.53 16.68
C PHE A 293 -24.66 -0.75 17.35
N PHE A 294 -24.43 -0.30 18.59
CA PHE A 294 -25.35 0.52 19.41
C PHE A 294 -25.02 2.02 19.34
N GLU A 295 -24.20 2.42 18.36
CA GLU A 295 -23.97 3.83 17.99
C GLU A 295 -23.60 3.90 16.49
N LEU A 296 -23.95 5.02 15.85
CA LEU A 296 -23.79 5.20 14.40
C LEU A 296 -22.33 5.09 13.97
N SER A 297 -22.02 4.14 13.08
CA SER A 297 -20.67 4.00 12.52
C SER A 297 -20.62 3.35 11.14
N THR A 298 -20.53 4.18 10.09
CA THR A 298 -20.41 3.72 8.70
C THR A 298 -19.07 3.03 8.46
N ARG A 299 -17.94 3.74 8.60
CA ARG A 299 -16.60 3.19 8.30
C ARG A 299 -16.30 1.92 9.09
N THR A 300 -16.56 1.91 10.40
CA THR A 300 -16.18 0.78 11.25
C THR A 300 -17.06 -0.45 11.00
N SER A 301 -18.37 -0.27 10.76
CA SER A 301 -19.25 -1.39 10.40
C SER A 301 -18.96 -1.91 8.99
N CYS A 302 -18.98 -1.04 7.97
CA CYS A 302 -18.81 -1.44 6.57
C CYS A 302 -17.44 -2.09 6.30
N SER A 303 -16.35 -1.63 6.93
CA SER A 303 -15.03 -2.27 6.75
C SER A 303 -14.90 -3.62 7.47
N PHE A 304 -15.66 -3.88 8.53
CA PHE A 304 -15.78 -5.23 9.10
C PHE A 304 -16.63 -6.15 8.22
N THR A 305 -17.74 -5.66 7.66
CA THR A 305 -18.56 -6.42 6.71
C THR A 305 -17.77 -6.79 5.45
N ALA A 306 -17.09 -5.81 4.85
CA ALA A 306 -16.26 -6.03 3.66
C ALA A 306 -15.08 -6.97 3.95
N ALA A 307 -14.44 -6.86 5.11
CA ALA A 307 -13.36 -7.77 5.52
C ALA A 307 -13.88 -9.22 5.63
N MET A 308 -15.01 -9.45 6.30
CA MET A 308 -15.59 -10.79 6.46
C MET A 308 -16.01 -11.38 5.10
N GLN A 309 -16.70 -10.59 4.27
CA GLN A 309 -17.16 -11.01 2.94
C GLN A 309 -16.02 -11.31 1.97
N ARG A 310 -14.94 -10.50 1.97
CA ARG A 310 -13.74 -10.77 1.15
C ARG A 310 -13.02 -12.07 1.54
N LEU A 311 -13.16 -12.50 2.80
CA LEU A 311 -12.65 -13.78 3.28
C LEU A 311 -13.68 -14.93 3.15
N GLY A 312 -14.85 -14.69 2.55
CA GLY A 312 -15.90 -15.70 2.31
C GLY A 312 -16.76 -16.04 3.53
N GLY A 313 -16.65 -15.27 4.61
CA GLY A 313 -17.55 -15.33 5.75
C GLY A 313 -18.84 -14.55 5.51
N SER A 314 -19.90 -14.92 6.23
CA SER A 314 -21.17 -14.19 6.24
C SER A 314 -21.27 -13.25 7.45
N VAL A 315 -22.22 -12.32 7.40
CA VAL A 315 -22.43 -11.31 8.44
C VAL A 315 -23.89 -11.25 8.84
N VAL A 316 -24.17 -11.35 10.14
CA VAL A 316 -25.49 -11.09 10.73
C VAL A 316 -25.44 -9.72 11.38
N HIS A 317 -26.20 -8.77 10.85
CA HIS A 317 -26.31 -7.43 11.40
C HIS A 317 -27.37 -7.37 12.49
N PHE A 318 -26.95 -7.04 13.72
CA PHE A 318 -27.84 -6.71 14.81
C PHE A 318 -28.23 -5.24 14.70
N ASN A 319 -29.54 -4.97 14.61
CA ASN A 319 -30.09 -3.62 14.53
C ASN A 319 -30.85 -3.31 15.82
N GLU A 320 -30.26 -2.45 16.65
CA GLU A 320 -30.85 -1.98 17.93
C GLU A 320 -32.32 -1.55 17.76
N THR A 321 -32.63 -0.81 16.69
CA THR A 321 -33.96 -0.23 16.45
C THR A 321 -35.07 -1.27 16.23
N THR A 322 -34.72 -2.51 15.90
CA THR A 322 -35.66 -3.65 15.71
C THR A 322 -35.41 -4.80 16.68
N SER A 323 -34.47 -4.65 17.61
CA SER A 323 -33.99 -5.72 18.51
C SER A 323 -34.81 -5.88 19.80
N SER A 324 -34.56 -6.98 20.52
CA SER A 324 -35.08 -7.23 21.87
C SER A 324 -34.57 -6.25 22.94
N THR A 325 -33.53 -5.44 22.67
CA THR A 325 -33.04 -4.42 23.61
C THR A 325 -34.15 -3.40 23.95
N LYS A 326 -35.07 -3.12 23.02
CA LYS A 326 -36.30 -2.32 23.26
C LYS A 326 -37.27 -2.93 24.29
N LYS A 327 -37.08 -4.19 24.67
CA LYS A 327 -37.85 -4.91 25.72
C LYS A 327 -37.09 -5.02 27.04
N GLY A 328 -35.90 -4.41 27.16
CA GLY A 328 -35.05 -4.47 28.35
C GLY A 328 -34.07 -5.65 28.41
N GLU A 329 -33.77 -6.30 27.27
CA GLU A 329 -32.68 -7.29 27.18
C GLU A 329 -31.32 -6.64 27.49
N THR A 330 -30.47 -7.29 28.30
CA THR A 330 -29.14 -6.76 28.64
C THR A 330 -28.14 -6.95 27.49
N LEU A 331 -27.08 -6.15 27.45
CA LEU A 331 -26.01 -6.32 26.46
C LEU A 331 -25.36 -7.71 26.59
N GLU A 332 -25.14 -8.16 27.83
CA GLU A 332 -24.62 -9.47 28.20
C GLU A 332 -25.48 -10.62 27.67
N ASP A 333 -26.82 -10.50 27.73
CA ASP A 333 -27.78 -11.46 27.18
C ASP A 333 -27.78 -11.43 25.65
N SER A 334 -27.91 -10.25 25.03
CA SER A 334 -27.87 -10.10 23.57
C SER A 334 -26.58 -10.68 22.97
N VAL A 335 -25.44 -10.48 23.64
CA VAL A 335 -24.14 -11.02 23.23
C VAL A 335 -24.08 -12.54 23.43
N SER A 336 -24.59 -13.07 24.54
CA SER A 336 -24.67 -14.51 24.79
C SER A 336 -25.55 -15.24 23.76
N MET A 337 -26.64 -14.60 23.35
CA MET A 337 -27.55 -15.08 22.31
C MET A 337 -26.89 -15.02 20.92
N MET A 338 -26.27 -13.91 20.54
CA MET A 338 -25.54 -13.78 19.28
C MET A 338 -24.31 -14.70 19.19
N ALA A 339 -23.68 -15.05 20.32
CA ALA A 339 -22.63 -16.07 20.40
C ALA A 339 -23.10 -17.48 20.02
N GLY A 340 -24.40 -17.76 20.13
CA GLY A 340 -25.02 -19.00 19.65
C GLY A 340 -25.14 -19.07 18.12
N TYR A 341 -25.25 -17.92 17.45
CA TYR A 341 -25.47 -17.83 15.99
C TYR A 341 -24.21 -17.48 15.18
N SER A 342 -23.07 -17.22 15.85
CA SER A 342 -21.86 -16.68 15.21
C SER A 342 -20.57 -17.36 15.64
N ASP A 343 -19.50 -17.13 14.90
CA ASP A 343 -18.13 -17.54 15.25
C ASP A 343 -17.33 -16.42 15.93
N VAL A 344 -17.67 -15.16 15.65
CA VAL A 344 -17.02 -13.96 16.18
C VAL A 344 -18.03 -12.81 16.27
N ILE A 345 -17.92 -12.00 17.31
CA ILE A 345 -18.79 -10.85 17.56
C ILE A 345 -17.97 -9.56 17.49
N VAL A 346 -18.43 -8.58 16.73
CA VAL A 346 -17.90 -7.22 16.72
C VAL A 346 -18.91 -6.33 17.43
N ILE A 347 -18.50 -5.68 18.52
CA ILE A 347 -19.37 -4.81 19.33
C ILE A 347 -18.86 -3.37 19.32
N ARG A 348 -19.76 -2.42 19.11
CA ARG A 348 -19.54 -0.99 19.34
C ARG A 348 -20.66 -0.42 20.22
N HIS A 349 -20.31 0.29 21.28
CA HIS A 349 -21.25 0.72 22.32
C HIS A 349 -20.92 2.12 22.85
N SER A 350 -21.94 2.84 23.36
CA SER A 350 -21.82 4.22 23.85
C SER A 350 -21.19 4.32 25.25
N THR A 351 -21.39 3.32 26.11
CA THR A 351 -20.81 3.26 27.47
C THR A 351 -19.39 2.65 27.44
N PRO A 352 -18.37 3.29 28.04
CA PRO A 352 -17.04 2.71 28.24
C PRO A 352 -17.09 1.42 29.07
N GLY A 353 -16.17 0.49 28.82
CA GLY A 353 -16.05 -0.80 29.52
C GLY A 353 -17.13 -1.83 29.18
N ALA A 354 -18.25 -1.43 28.55
CA ALA A 354 -19.38 -2.31 28.26
C ALA A 354 -18.97 -3.50 27.35
N VAL A 355 -18.15 -3.27 26.33
CA VAL A 355 -17.64 -4.35 25.47
C VAL A 355 -16.73 -5.31 26.23
N GLN A 356 -15.94 -4.83 27.19
CA GLN A 356 -15.12 -5.67 28.05
C GLN A 356 -15.96 -6.48 29.04
N ASN A 357 -17.06 -5.92 29.57
CA ASN A 357 -17.99 -6.64 30.43
C ASN A 357 -18.74 -7.73 29.66
N ALA A 358 -19.38 -7.39 28.54
CA ALA A 358 -20.09 -8.36 27.71
C ALA A 358 -19.17 -9.42 27.08
N SER A 359 -17.86 -9.15 26.93
CA SER A 359 -16.91 -10.20 26.53
C SER A 359 -16.84 -11.38 27.50
N LYS A 360 -17.10 -11.15 28.80
CA LYS A 360 -17.01 -12.16 29.87
C LYS A 360 -18.11 -13.22 29.81
N THR A 361 -19.25 -12.91 29.18
CA THR A 361 -20.38 -13.86 29.01
C THR A 361 -20.32 -14.59 27.67
N SER A 362 -19.62 -14.04 26.68
CA SER A 362 -19.49 -14.62 25.35
C SER A 362 -18.63 -15.88 25.32
N ARG A 363 -19.17 -16.97 24.75
CA ARG A 363 -18.40 -18.20 24.41
C ARG A 363 -17.65 -18.11 23.08
N LYS A 364 -17.65 -16.94 22.45
CA LYS A 364 -17.03 -16.62 21.16
C LYS A 364 -16.12 -15.40 21.30
N PRO A 365 -15.07 -15.26 20.48
CA PRO A 365 -14.27 -14.05 20.44
C PRO A 365 -15.12 -12.78 20.25
N VAL A 366 -14.80 -11.75 21.02
CA VAL A 366 -15.46 -10.44 20.99
C VAL A 366 -14.43 -9.39 20.62
N ILE A 367 -14.72 -8.56 19.63
CA ILE A 367 -13.82 -7.53 19.10
C ILE A 367 -14.43 -6.14 19.35
N ASN A 368 -13.67 -5.27 20.00
CA ASN A 368 -14.07 -3.89 20.29
C ASN A 368 -13.91 -2.98 19.05
N ALA A 369 -15.04 -2.45 18.59
CA ALA A 369 -15.18 -1.48 17.50
C ALA A 369 -15.48 -0.05 18.00
N GLY A 370 -15.29 0.19 19.31
CA GLY A 370 -15.40 1.45 20.02
C GLY A 370 -16.31 1.34 21.25
N ASP A 371 -15.83 1.73 22.43
CA ASP A 371 -16.63 1.79 23.66
C ASP A 371 -16.59 3.18 24.32
N GLY A 372 -17.57 4.03 23.99
CA GLY A 372 -17.69 5.40 24.54
C GLY A 372 -16.46 6.29 24.33
N VAL A 373 -15.84 6.74 25.41
CA VAL A 373 -14.53 7.45 25.42
C VAL A 373 -13.35 6.53 25.82
N GLY A 374 -13.59 5.22 25.96
CA GLY A 374 -12.61 4.21 26.33
C GLY A 374 -11.61 3.93 25.22
N GLU A 375 -11.75 2.79 24.54
CA GLU A 375 -10.81 2.36 23.50
C GLU A 375 -11.49 2.10 22.14
N HIS A 376 -10.65 1.91 21.13
CA HIS A 376 -10.99 1.43 19.80
C HIS A 376 -9.76 0.69 19.25
N PRO A 377 -9.42 -0.50 19.78
CA PRO A 377 -8.13 -1.16 19.49
C PRO A 377 -7.92 -1.42 18.00
N THR A 378 -9.00 -1.79 17.31
CA THR A 378 -9.08 -2.00 15.86
C THR A 378 -8.76 -0.77 15.02
N GLN A 379 -8.86 0.44 15.58
CA GLN A 379 -8.40 1.69 14.95
C GLN A 379 -6.90 1.88 15.20
N ALA A 380 -6.42 1.76 16.44
CA ALA A 380 -4.98 1.87 16.73
C ALA A 380 -4.13 0.87 15.93
N LEU A 381 -4.62 -0.37 15.72
CA LEU A 381 -3.98 -1.35 14.84
C LEU A 381 -3.85 -0.84 13.40
N LEU A 382 -4.91 -0.30 12.79
CA LEU A 382 -4.87 0.16 11.41
C LEU A 382 -4.10 1.49 11.25
N ASP A 383 -4.04 2.29 12.31
CA ASP A 383 -3.21 3.49 12.39
C ASP A 383 -1.72 3.11 12.38
N VAL A 384 -1.26 2.23 13.28
CA VAL A 384 0.14 1.77 13.33
C VAL A 384 0.54 1.01 12.06
N PHE A 385 -0.37 0.23 11.47
CA PHE A 385 -0.15 -0.38 10.15
C PHE A 385 0.07 0.69 9.06
N THR A 386 -0.73 1.75 9.05
CA THR A 386 -0.60 2.85 8.09
C THR A 386 0.71 3.62 8.27
N ILE A 387 1.12 3.92 9.51
CA ILE A 387 2.43 4.53 9.79
C ILE A 387 3.57 3.65 9.23
N ARG A 388 3.49 2.33 9.45
CA ARG A 388 4.47 1.37 8.92
C ARG A 388 4.53 1.37 7.39
N GLU A 389 3.40 1.42 6.70
CA GLU A 389 3.36 1.38 5.23
C GLU A 389 3.78 2.71 4.58
N GLU A 390 3.38 3.85 5.16
CA GLU A 390 3.65 5.19 4.60
C GLU A 390 5.08 5.67 4.86
N ILE A 391 5.68 5.31 6.01
CA ILE A 391 7.04 5.75 6.40
C ILE A 391 8.08 4.62 6.25
N GLY A 392 7.64 3.35 6.23
CA GLY A 392 8.49 2.15 6.20
C GLY A 392 8.91 1.65 7.59
N THR A 393 8.63 2.41 8.65
CA THR A 393 8.99 2.07 10.04
C THR A 393 8.03 2.73 11.03
N VAL A 394 8.08 2.29 12.29
CA VAL A 394 7.42 2.93 13.46
C VAL A 394 8.45 3.13 14.59
N LYS A 395 9.75 3.01 14.30
CA LYS A 395 10.84 3.28 15.25
C LYS A 395 11.38 4.69 15.05
N ASN A 396 11.66 5.38 16.15
CA ASN A 396 12.31 6.68 16.25
C ASN A 396 11.58 7.78 15.47
N LEU A 397 10.24 7.75 15.48
CA LEU A 397 9.38 8.77 14.86
C LEU A 397 8.82 9.73 15.91
N THR A 398 8.61 10.98 15.50
CA THR A 398 7.81 11.96 16.23
C THR A 398 6.36 11.89 15.74
N VAL A 399 5.44 11.49 16.64
CA VAL A 399 4.00 11.38 16.36
C VAL A 399 3.27 12.49 17.11
N THR A 400 2.68 13.42 16.36
CA THR A 400 1.99 14.60 16.88
C THR A 400 0.48 14.37 16.82
N MET A 401 -0.15 14.24 17.98
CA MET A 401 -1.59 14.05 18.13
C MET A 401 -2.27 15.41 18.34
N VAL A 402 -3.30 15.69 17.55
CA VAL A 402 -3.89 17.03 17.44
C VAL A 402 -5.41 16.97 17.64
N GLY A 403 -5.97 17.87 18.46
CA GLY A 403 -7.43 18.09 18.56
C GLY A 403 -8.03 17.74 19.92
N ASP A 404 -9.10 16.93 19.91
CA ASP A 404 -9.81 16.47 21.12
C ASP A 404 -9.12 15.24 21.70
N LEU A 405 -8.02 15.47 22.43
CA LEU A 405 -7.19 14.41 23.01
C LEU A 405 -7.82 13.76 24.23
N LYS A 406 -8.69 14.49 24.95
CA LYS A 406 -9.40 14.07 26.16
C LYS A 406 -10.54 13.08 25.94
N ASN A 407 -11.27 13.21 24.83
CA ASN A 407 -12.41 12.36 24.50
C ASN A 407 -12.10 11.39 23.34
N GLY A 408 -10.91 11.51 22.75
CA GLY A 408 -10.48 10.77 21.57
C GLY A 408 -10.07 9.33 21.88
N ARG A 409 -11.03 8.42 22.06
CA ARG A 409 -10.79 6.96 22.22
C ARG A 409 -9.81 6.35 21.20
N THR A 410 -9.69 6.95 20.01
CA THR A 410 -8.71 6.55 18.99
C THR A 410 -7.28 6.97 19.35
N VAL A 411 -7.03 8.21 19.81
CA VAL A 411 -5.72 8.64 20.30
C VAL A 411 -5.35 8.01 21.64
N HIS A 412 -6.31 7.77 22.55
CA HIS A 412 -6.06 6.98 23.77
C HIS A 412 -5.48 5.60 23.41
N SER A 413 -6.12 4.92 22.44
CA SER A 413 -5.71 3.59 21.97
C SER A 413 -4.39 3.64 21.21
N LEU A 414 -4.17 4.67 20.38
CA LEU A 414 -2.94 4.83 19.59
C LEU A 414 -1.74 5.14 20.49
N ALA A 415 -1.86 6.06 21.44
CA ALA A 415 -0.79 6.37 22.40
C ALA A 415 -0.41 5.13 23.22
N LYS A 416 -1.41 4.42 23.77
CA LYS A 416 -1.22 3.12 24.44
C LYS A 416 -0.47 2.11 23.57
N LEU A 417 -0.90 1.89 22.33
CA LEU A 417 -0.30 0.91 21.41
C LEU A 417 1.12 1.30 20.96
N LEU A 418 1.38 2.61 20.79
CA LEU A 418 2.69 3.14 20.44
C LEU A 418 3.74 2.92 21.54
N THR A 419 3.36 2.67 22.80
CA THR A 419 4.32 2.28 23.87
C THR A 419 5.08 0.97 23.61
N LEU A 420 4.65 0.17 22.63
CA LEU A 420 5.37 -1.02 22.16
C LEU A 420 6.49 -0.69 21.15
N TYR A 421 6.71 0.60 20.87
CA TYR A 421 7.69 1.16 19.93
C TYR A 421 8.44 2.31 20.59
N ASN A 422 9.68 2.56 20.15
CA ASN A 422 10.43 3.73 20.58
C ASN A 422 10.00 4.94 19.73
N VAL A 423 9.13 5.81 20.26
CA VAL A 423 8.64 7.02 19.59
C VAL A 423 8.66 8.22 20.54
N ASN A 424 8.64 9.42 19.97
CA ASN A 424 8.37 10.66 20.69
C ASN A 424 6.90 11.06 20.44
N LEU A 425 6.14 11.39 21.48
CA LEU A 425 4.76 11.84 21.35
C LEU A 425 4.66 13.35 21.57
N ARG A 426 4.06 14.07 20.62
CA ARG A 426 3.71 15.49 20.77
C ARG A 426 2.20 15.64 20.92
N TYR A 427 1.77 16.55 21.78
CA TYR A 427 0.36 16.85 22.02
C TYR A 427 0.05 18.30 21.67
N VAL A 428 -0.91 18.50 20.77
CA VAL A 428 -1.45 19.81 20.37
C VAL A 428 -2.95 19.81 20.65
N ALA A 429 -3.35 20.44 21.75
CA ALA A 429 -4.74 20.53 22.20
C ALA A 429 -5.08 21.97 22.60
N ILE A 430 -6.38 22.25 22.72
CA ILE A 430 -6.83 23.40 23.52
C ILE A 430 -6.80 23.02 25.01
N GLU A 431 -6.63 24.03 25.85
CA GLU A 431 -6.83 23.94 27.29
C GLU A 431 -8.16 23.23 27.62
N GLY A 432 -8.07 22.16 28.40
CA GLY A 432 -9.23 21.39 28.85
C GLY A 432 -9.66 20.26 27.91
N LEU A 433 -9.03 20.08 26.74
CA LEU A 433 -9.12 18.90 25.87
C LEU A 433 -7.80 18.09 25.80
N ASP A 434 -6.90 18.32 26.74
CA ASP A 434 -5.60 17.66 26.89
C ASP A 434 -5.70 16.12 27.04
N MET A 435 -4.62 15.41 26.70
CA MET A 435 -4.52 13.96 26.85
C MET A 435 -4.74 13.54 28.32
N PRO A 436 -5.60 12.55 28.64
CA PRO A 436 -5.89 12.17 30.02
C PRO A 436 -4.64 11.72 30.80
N ALA A 437 -4.59 12.07 32.09
CA ALA A 437 -3.42 11.84 32.94
C ALA A 437 -3.00 10.36 33.02
N ASP A 438 -3.96 9.43 33.06
CA ASP A 438 -3.68 7.98 33.07
C ASP A 438 -2.97 7.51 31.79
N ILE A 439 -3.22 8.15 30.65
CA ILE A 439 -2.53 7.87 29.38
C ILE A 439 -1.12 8.47 29.41
N VAL A 440 -0.97 9.70 29.90
CA VAL A 440 0.32 10.40 30.03
C VAL A 440 1.26 9.67 31.00
N GLU A 441 0.75 9.24 32.15
CA GLU A 441 1.48 8.45 33.15
C GLU A 441 1.86 7.07 32.60
N LEU A 442 0.97 6.41 31.85
CA LEU A 442 1.26 5.13 31.21
C LEU A 442 2.37 5.27 30.15
N VAL A 443 2.34 6.31 29.32
CA VAL A 443 3.42 6.60 28.34
C VAL A 443 4.74 6.92 29.05
N ALA A 444 4.71 7.71 30.13
CA ALA A 444 5.88 8.02 30.94
C ALA A 444 6.47 6.77 31.62
N SER A 445 5.62 5.86 32.13
CA SER A 445 6.05 4.58 32.74
C SER A 445 6.79 3.65 31.77
N ARG A 446 6.69 3.91 30.47
CA ARG A 446 7.35 3.18 29.38
C ARG A 446 8.62 3.89 28.89
N GLY A 447 8.99 5.02 29.48
CA GLY A 447 10.21 5.77 29.16
C GLY A 447 10.16 6.52 27.84
N LEU A 448 8.97 6.76 27.27
CA LEU A 448 8.82 7.53 26.04
C LEU A 448 8.80 9.03 26.31
N SER A 449 9.38 9.79 25.38
CA SER A 449 9.35 11.26 25.39
C SER A 449 7.95 11.78 25.10
N GLN A 450 7.56 12.85 25.80
CA GLN A 450 6.28 13.53 25.68
C GLN A 450 6.51 15.04 25.68
N GLU A 451 6.01 15.72 24.66
CA GLU A 451 6.13 17.17 24.47
C GLU A 451 4.74 17.80 24.25
N TYR A 452 4.55 19.03 24.74
CA TYR A 452 3.28 19.75 24.67
C TYR A 452 3.47 21.07 23.91
N PHE A 453 2.55 21.37 22.99
CA PHE A 453 2.64 22.53 22.09
C PHE A 453 1.31 23.27 22.04
N SER A 454 1.37 24.59 21.87
CA SER A 454 0.19 25.46 21.90
C SER A 454 -0.50 25.61 20.55
N THR A 455 0.25 25.38 19.45
CA THR A 455 -0.28 25.42 18.08
C THR A 455 0.36 24.36 17.16
N LEU A 456 -0.14 24.26 15.92
CA LEU A 456 0.42 23.39 14.89
C LEU A 456 1.77 23.89 14.36
N GLU A 457 1.93 25.21 14.20
CA GLU A 457 3.13 25.88 13.73
C GLU A 457 4.38 25.48 14.53
N GLU A 458 4.25 25.37 15.85
CA GLU A 458 5.33 25.00 16.76
C GLU A 458 5.70 23.51 16.66
N ALA A 459 4.69 22.64 16.50
CA ALA A 459 4.87 21.18 16.55
C ALA A 459 5.28 20.55 15.21
N LEU A 460 4.82 21.11 14.08
CA LEU A 460 4.96 20.53 12.74
C LEU A 460 6.42 20.32 12.25
N PRO A 461 7.41 21.19 12.51
CA PRO A 461 8.74 21.09 11.90
C PRO A 461 9.46 19.74 12.12
N ASP A 462 9.40 19.18 13.33
CA ASP A 462 10.02 17.87 13.64
C ASP A 462 9.03 16.70 13.55
N THR A 463 7.79 16.92 13.12
CA THR A 463 6.76 15.86 13.08
C THR A 463 6.95 14.91 11.90
N ASP A 464 6.95 13.60 12.14
CA ASP A 464 6.93 12.56 11.10
C ASP A 464 5.50 12.07 10.81
N VAL A 465 4.63 12.04 11.84
CA VAL A 465 3.21 11.65 11.72
C VAL A 465 2.35 12.72 12.40
N VAL A 466 1.52 13.45 11.65
CA VAL A 466 0.42 14.24 12.23
C VAL A 466 -0.81 13.35 12.29
N TYR A 467 -1.32 13.11 13.49
CA TYR A 467 -2.58 12.41 13.72
C TYR A 467 -3.63 13.42 14.19
N MET A 468 -4.39 13.95 13.23
CA MET A 468 -5.50 14.88 13.48
C MET A 468 -6.70 14.13 14.04
N THR A 469 -7.48 14.79 14.91
CA THR A 469 -8.75 14.28 15.45
C THR A 469 -9.88 15.28 15.28
N ARG A 470 -11.11 14.77 15.15
CA ARG A 470 -12.31 15.60 15.09
C ARG A 470 -12.65 16.20 16.45
N ILE A 471 -12.67 17.53 16.50
CA ILE A 471 -13.21 18.30 17.64
C ILE A 471 -14.72 18.05 17.74
N GLN A 472 -15.18 17.52 18.88
CA GLN A 472 -16.58 17.16 19.09
C GLN A 472 -17.39 18.36 19.58
N LYS A 473 -17.95 19.13 18.63
CA LYS A 473 -18.88 20.27 18.88
C LYS A 473 -19.93 19.98 19.95
N GLU A 474 -20.45 18.76 19.93
CA GLU A 474 -21.42 18.20 20.87
C GLU A 474 -20.96 18.16 22.35
N ARG A 475 -19.70 18.50 22.66
CA ARG A 475 -19.15 18.59 24.03
C ARG A 475 -18.89 20.02 24.52
N PHE A 476 -19.09 21.04 23.69
CA PHE A 476 -18.84 22.43 24.06
C PHE A 476 -20.12 23.08 24.61
N THR A 477 -20.00 23.80 25.72
CA THR A 477 -21.09 24.57 26.35
C THR A 477 -21.46 25.84 25.59
N SER A 478 -20.53 26.39 24.80
CA SER A 478 -20.70 27.60 24.01
C SER A 478 -20.20 27.40 22.58
N LEU A 479 -20.92 27.97 21.62
CA LEU A 479 -20.53 27.96 20.20
C LEU A 479 -19.28 28.81 19.95
N ASP A 480 -19.07 29.88 20.72
CA ASP A 480 -17.91 30.76 20.56
C ASP A 480 -16.62 30.10 21.02
N ASP A 481 -16.66 29.31 22.09
CA ASP A 481 -15.46 28.63 22.61
C ASP A 481 -15.09 27.45 21.70
N TYR A 482 -16.08 26.78 21.12
CA TYR A 482 -15.87 25.89 19.98
C TYR A 482 -15.22 26.61 18.80
N ASN A 483 -15.76 27.75 18.35
CA ASN A 483 -15.20 28.49 17.19
C ASN A 483 -13.75 28.97 17.43
N LYS A 484 -13.45 29.50 18.62
CA LYS A 484 -12.09 29.90 19.03
C LYS A 484 -11.12 28.72 19.03
N ALA A 485 -11.56 27.56 19.52
CA ALA A 485 -10.77 26.33 19.51
C ALA A 485 -10.50 25.83 18.09
N CYS A 486 -11.52 25.83 17.23
CA CYS A 486 -11.43 25.37 15.85
C CYS A 486 -10.33 26.12 15.09
N ASN A 487 -10.29 27.45 15.19
CA ASN A 487 -9.35 28.28 14.44
C ASN A 487 -7.86 28.00 14.70
N LYS A 488 -7.50 27.39 15.83
CA LYS A 488 -6.10 27.03 16.18
C LYS A 488 -5.66 25.64 15.71
N LEU A 489 -6.61 24.81 15.25
CA LEU A 489 -6.43 23.37 15.07
C LEU A 489 -6.86 22.89 13.68
N ILE A 490 -6.90 23.81 12.70
CA ILE A 490 -7.13 23.50 11.29
C ILE A 490 -5.78 23.31 10.62
N LEU A 491 -5.56 22.14 10.02
CA LEU A 491 -4.42 21.91 9.14
C LEU A 491 -4.70 22.52 7.76
N THR A 492 -3.86 23.44 7.30
CA THR A 492 -3.98 24.14 6.00
C THR A 492 -2.74 23.90 5.11
N PRO A 493 -2.83 24.13 3.78
CA PRO A 493 -1.67 24.02 2.88
C PRO A 493 -0.49 24.91 3.30
N GLU A 494 -0.77 26.08 3.90
CA GLU A 494 0.24 27.03 4.39
C GLU A 494 1.03 26.43 5.57
N LEU A 495 0.34 25.84 6.55
CA LEU A 495 0.99 25.10 7.65
C LEU A 495 1.79 23.90 7.13
N MET A 496 1.29 23.22 6.10
CA MET A 496 1.96 22.10 5.45
C MET A 496 3.24 22.51 4.69
N THR A 497 3.58 23.80 4.58
CA THR A 497 4.91 24.27 4.14
C THR A 497 5.98 24.20 5.24
N LEU A 498 5.59 24.24 6.52
CA LEU A 498 6.49 24.10 7.68
C LEU A 498 6.81 22.63 7.99
N ALA A 499 5.89 21.72 7.62
CA ALA A 499 6.01 20.29 7.86
C ALA A 499 7.11 19.63 7.00
N LYS A 500 7.73 18.57 7.52
CA LYS A 500 8.74 17.76 6.79
C LYS A 500 8.25 17.33 5.41
N LYS A 501 9.20 17.20 4.46
CA LYS A 501 8.95 16.61 3.12
C LYS A 501 8.58 15.13 3.19
N ARG A 502 9.19 14.38 4.12
CA ARG A 502 8.85 12.98 4.44
C ARG A 502 8.14 12.96 5.79
N MET A 503 6.82 13.06 5.74
CA MET A 503 5.90 13.05 6.87
C MET A 503 4.52 12.67 6.35
N VAL A 504 3.63 12.19 7.22
CA VAL A 504 2.27 11.75 6.85
C VAL A 504 1.19 12.45 7.69
N VAL A 505 0.05 12.76 7.05
CA VAL A 505 -1.15 13.30 7.67
C VAL A 505 -2.22 12.21 7.75
N MET A 506 -2.65 11.90 8.96
CA MET A 506 -3.61 10.85 9.30
C MET A 506 -4.80 11.41 10.08
N HIS A 507 -5.96 10.78 9.92
CA HIS A 507 -7.20 11.15 10.59
C HIS A 507 -8.18 9.96 10.59
N PRO A 508 -8.78 9.54 11.74
CA PRO A 508 -9.66 8.36 11.81
C PRO A 508 -11.02 8.53 11.09
N LEU A 509 -11.34 9.77 10.71
CA LEU A 509 -12.57 10.22 10.04
C LEU A 509 -13.84 10.07 10.93
N PRO A 510 -14.94 10.81 10.66
CA PRO A 510 -15.09 11.83 9.62
C PRO A 510 -14.40 13.13 10.03
N ARG A 511 -13.77 13.83 9.09
CA ARG A 511 -13.39 15.23 9.28
C ARG A 511 -14.60 16.13 9.04
N VAL A 512 -14.56 17.36 9.57
CA VAL A 512 -15.58 18.40 9.35
C VAL A 512 -14.95 19.68 8.80
N PHE A 513 -13.86 20.17 9.40
CA PHE A 513 -13.15 21.41 9.05
C PHE A 513 -11.66 21.39 9.43
N GLU A 514 -11.25 20.52 10.37
CA GLU A 514 -9.92 20.38 10.97
C GLU A 514 -8.79 20.02 9.98
N ILE A 515 -9.14 19.57 8.77
CA ILE A 515 -8.20 19.42 7.65
C ILE A 515 -8.84 20.11 6.44
N SER A 516 -8.16 21.12 5.90
CA SER A 516 -8.58 21.81 4.68
C SER A 516 -8.70 20.82 3.51
N PRO A 517 -9.81 20.81 2.73
CA PRO A 517 -9.96 19.91 1.58
C PRO A 517 -8.86 20.04 0.53
N SER A 518 -8.20 21.20 0.43
CA SER A 518 -7.05 21.42 -0.46
C SER A 518 -5.86 20.47 -0.18
N ILE A 519 -5.77 19.92 1.03
CA ILE A 519 -4.74 18.93 1.42
C ILE A 519 -4.99 17.55 0.78
N ASP A 520 -6.18 17.26 0.24
CA ASP A 520 -6.48 15.97 -0.41
C ASP A 520 -5.58 15.66 -1.63
N THR A 521 -4.91 16.68 -2.17
CA THR A 521 -3.95 16.56 -3.28
C THR A 521 -2.48 16.54 -2.84
N ASP A 522 -2.18 16.77 -1.57
CA ASP A 522 -0.84 16.61 -1.01
C ASP A 522 -0.53 15.10 -0.88
N PRO A 523 0.58 14.58 -1.42
CA PRO A 523 0.90 13.15 -1.33
C PRO A 523 1.03 12.66 0.13
N ARG A 524 1.33 13.56 1.08
CA ARG A 524 1.41 13.27 2.53
C ARG A 524 0.03 13.00 3.15
N ALA A 525 -1.07 13.33 2.48
CA ALA A 525 -2.42 13.05 2.95
C ALA A 525 -2.77 11.56 2.81
N ALA A 526 -2.74 10.83 3.94
CA ALA A 526 -2.97 9.38 3.96
C ALA A 526 -4.31 8.96 4.56
N TYR A 527 -5.16 9.86 5.08
CA TYR A 527 -6.41 9.49 5.78
C TYR A 527 -7.40 8.63 4.96
N PHE A 528 -7.38 8.72 3.61
CA PHE A 528 -8.13 7.78 2.77
C PHE A 528 -7.44 6.42 2.62
N ARG A 529 -6.10 6.39 2.47
CA ARG A 529 -5.30 5.14 2.46
C ARG A 529 -5.39 4.42 3.81
N GLN A 530 -5.41 5.16 4.92
CA GLN A 530 -5.69 4.72 6.28
C GLN A 530 -7.06 4.04 6.39
N ALA A 531 -8.11 4.65 5.84
CA ALA A 531 -9.46 4.08 5.85
C ALA A 531 -9.54 2.75 5.06
N GLU A 532 -8.83 2.64 3.93
CA GLU A 532 -8.73 1.40 3.14
C GLU A 532 -7.89 0.33 3.85
N ASN A 533 -6.71 0.70 4.38
CA ASN A 533 -5.86 -0.14 5.23
C ASN A 533 -6.64 -0.79 6.39
N GLY A 534 -7.64 -0.07 6.90
CA GLY A 534 -8.60 -0.58 7.88
C GLY A 534 -9.29 -1.88 7.51
N MET A 535 -9.61 -2.11 6.23
CA MET A 535 -10.20 -3.36 5.75
C MET A 535 -9.19 -4.51 5.86
N TYR A 536 -7.97 -4.34 5.36
CA TYR A 536 -6.95 -5.38 5.34
C TYR A 536 -6.50 -5.80 6.76
N VAL A 537 -6.38 -4.83 7.67
CA VAL A 537 -6.07 -5.09 9.08
C VAL A 537 -7.20 -5.86 9.79
N ARG A 538 -8.46 -5.59 9.43
CA ARG A 538 -9.62 -6.36 9.95
C ARG A 538 -9.70 -7.75 9.36
N MET A 539 -9.36 -7.94 8.08
CA MET A 539 -9.21 -9.27 7.47
C MET A 539 -8.19 -10.10 8.23
N ALA A 540 -6.99 -9.54 8.49
CA ALA A 540 -5.95 -10.21 9.28
C ALA A 540 -6.40 -10.54 10.71
N LEU A 541 -7.05 -9.59 11.39
CA LEU A 541 -7.53 -9.81 12.75
C LEU A 541 -8.60 -10.93 12.82
N LEU A 542 -9.58 -10.92 11.92
CA LEU A 542 -10.63 -11.95 11.86
C LEU A 542 -10.04 -13.34 11.57
N ALA A 543 -9.11 -13.44 10.62
CA ALA A 543 -8.40 -14.67 10.28
C ALA A 543 -7.64 -15.27 11.48
N LEU A 544 -6.87 -14.44 12.20
CA LEU A 544 -6.08 -14.84 13.37
C LEU A 544 -6.97 -15.27 14.55
N VAL A 545 -7.99 -14.46 14.86
CA VAL A 545 -8.93 -14.72 15.95
C VAL A 545 -9.75 -16.00 15.72
N LEU A 546 -10.08 -16.32 14.46
CA LEU A 546 -10.81 -17.54 14.08
C LEU A 546 -9.92 -18.75 13.78
N GLY A 547 -8.58 -18.62 13.87
CA GLY A 547 -7.65 -19.73 13.64
C GLY A 547 -7.61 -20.20 12.18
N LYS A 548 -7.58 -19.25 11.24
CA LYS A 548 -7.57 -19.49 9.78
C LYS A 548 -6.40 -18.76 9.12
N CYS A 549 -5.23 -19.39 9.24
CA CYS A 549 -3.90 -18.87 8.90
C CYS A 549 -3.04 -19.99 8.31
#